data_AF-A0A444X5Z9-F1
#
_entry.id   AF-A0A444X5Z9-F1
#
_cell.length_a   1.000
_cell.length_b   1.000
_cell.length_c   1.000
_cell.angle_alpha   90.00
_cell.angle_beta   90.00
_cell.angle_gamma   90.00
#
_symmetry.space_group_name_H-M   'P 1'
#
loop_
_entity.id
_entity.type
_entity.pdbx_description
1 polymer ?
#
loop_
_entity_poly.entity_id
_entity_poly.type
_entity_poly.pdbx_seq_one_letter_code
_entity_poly.pdbx_strand_id
1 'polypeptide(L)'
;MAETPREDLVKFEDCVLKRHHITTLRPGQIPDDKIFVGFAMKADIQEGKDTHQLLQKYKDPWMKGSSTLNYAYIPLREPTRHWYLMVIGFRERILYHLDASMTEEESIRRKAVIRFVGNEVSCIIAAPHFPLEFLKTAGGVICFGISDASGLPSFQTRAASEIWVLNWMAMGGAFQHNLHPQMNDSMVRMHTVLGLLMSPFNESTEWMKKNESTV
;
A
#
# COMPACT_ATOMS: atom_id res chain seq x y z
N MET A 1 13.19 -36.54 13.47
CA MET A 1 12.30 -35.68 12.67
C MET A 1 13.10 -34.44 12.31
N ALA A 2 13.46 -34.28 11.04
CA ALA A 2 14.10 -33.04 10.59
C ALA A 2 13.06 -31.91 10.71
N GLU A 3 13.41 -30.83 11.40
CA GLU A 3 12.62 -29.61 11.37
C GLU A 3 12.54 -29.15 9.90
N THR A 4 11.33 -29.12 9.34
CA THR A 4 11.07 -28.41 8.09
C THR A 4 11.63 -26.99 8.24
N PRO A 5 12.55 -26.54 7.37
CA PRO A 5 13.11 -25.20 7.50
C PRO A 5 11.96 -24.20 7.50
N ARG A 6 12.02 -23.21 8.40
CA ARG A 6 11.08 -22.07 8.37
C ARG A 6 11.24 -21.39 7.02
N GLU A 7 10.32 -21.66 6.11
CA GLU A 7 10.34 -21.10 4.76
C GLU A 7 9.78 -19.69 4.78
N ASP A 8 10.60 -18.76 5.25
CA ASP A 8 10.37 -17.33 5.19
C ASP A 8 10.72 -16.87 3.76
N LEU A 9 9.69 -16.75 2.91
CA LEU A 9 9.86 -16.48 1.47
C LEU A 9 10.13 -15.00 1.18
N VAL A 10 9.48 -14.12 1.95
CA VAL A 10 9.68 -12.68 1.89
C VAL A 10 9.89 -12.19 3.30
N LYS A 11 10.96 -11.45 3.53
CA LYS A 11 11.17 -10.74 4.77
C LYS A 11 11.49 -9.28 4.46
N PHE A 12 10.78 -8.39 5.14
CA PHE A 12 11.03 -6.96 5.11
C PHE A 12 10.84 -6.45 6.53
N GLU A 13 11.92 -6.11 7.21
CA GLU A 13 11.90 -5.72 8.62
C GLU A 13 11.19 -6.78 9.49
N ASP A 14 10.13 -6.40 10.20
CA ASP A 14 9.31 -7.27 11.05
C ASP A 14 8.24 -8.04 10.24
N CYS A 15 8.06 -7.73 8.96
CA CYS A 15 7.11 -8.41 8.10
C CYS A 15 7.72 -9.68 7.50
N VAL A 16 7.14 -10.84 7.84
CA VAL A 16 7.55 -12.14 7.30
C VAL A 16 6.38 -12.80 6.55
N LEU A 17 6.56 -12.97 5.24
CA LEU A 17 5.66 -13.76 4.41
C LEU A 17 6.20 -15.17 4.21
N LYS A 18 5.35 -16.14 4.52
CA LYS A 18 5.60 -17.57 4.34
C LYS A 18 4.78 -18.09 3.16
N ARG A 19 5.05 -19.32 2.74
CA ARG A 19 4.32 -19.98 1.65
C ARG A 19 2.81 -19.84 1.75
N HIS A 20 2.22 -20.04 2.92
CA HIS A 20 0.76 -19.95 3.08
C HIS A 20 0.21 -18.54 2.80
N HIS A 21 0.91 -17.47 3.19
CA HIS A 21 0.50 -16.10 2.84
C HIS A 21 0.60 -15.90 1.32
N ILE A 22 1.69 -16.33 0.67
CA ILE A 22 1.86 -16.18 -0.79
C ILE A 22 0.83 -17.00 -1.57
N THR A 23 0.45 -18.19 -1.10
CA THR A 23 -0.55 -19.03 -1.79
C THR A 23 -1.95 -18.43 -1.83
N THR A 24 -2.26 -17.45 -0.97
CA THR A 24 -3.53 -16.71 -1.04
C THR A 24 -3.63 -15.80 -2.27
N LEU A 25 -2.52 -15.54 -2.97
CA LEU A 25 -2.50 -14.86 -4.26
C LEU A 25 -2.86 -15.79 -5.42
N ARG A 26 -3.21 -17.06 -5.20
CA ARG A 26 -3.77 -17.89 -6.28
C ARG A 26 -5.14 -17.34 -6.76
N PRO A 27 -5.49 -17.50 -8.04
CA PRO A 27 -6.79 -17.07 -8.55
C PRO A 27 -7.97 -17.64 -7.72
N GLY A 28 -8.96 -16.80 -7.45
CA GLY A 28 -10.14 -17.17 -6.67
C GLY A 28 -9.93 -17.25 -5.15
N GLN A 29 -8.74 -16.97 -4.64
CA GLN A 29 -8.46 -16.85 -3.21
C GLN A 29 -8.51 -15.39 -2.75
N ILE A 30 -8.88 -15.17 -1.49
CA ILE A 30 -8.78 -13.85 -0.85
C ILE A 30 -7.32 -13.68 -0.40
N PRO A 31 -6.58 -12.66 -0.87
CA PRO A 31 -5.23 -12.36 -0.42
C PRO A 31 -5.16 -12.21 1.10
N ASP A 32 -4.09 -12.73 1.70
CA ASP A 32 -3.81 -12.54 3.11
C ASP A 32 -3.56 -11.06 3.40
N ASP A 33 -4.12 -10.54 4.50
CA ASP A 33 -3.94 -9.14 4.90
C ASP A 33 -2.44 -8.79 5.07
N LYS A 34 -1.59 -9.78 5.38
CA LYS A 34 -0.14 -9.58 5.46
C LYS A 34 0.52 -9.18 4.15
N ILE A 35 -0.11 -9.42 3.01
CA ILE A 35 0.36 -8.89 1.72
C ILE A 35 0.36 -7.35 1.74
N PHE A 36 -0.49 -6.73 2.55
CA PHE A 36 -0.61 -5.27 2.69
C PHE A 36 0.09 -4.73 3.95
N VAL A 37 0.74 -5.57 4.76
CA VAL A 37 1.26 -5.17 6.09
C VAL A 37 2.34 -4.09 6.02
N GLY A 38 3.09 -4.00 4.93
CA GLY A 38 4.01 -2.86 4.69
C GLY A 38 3.31 -1.50 4.69
N PHE A 39 1.99 -1.48 4.51
CA PHE A 39 1.21 -0.27 4.33
C PHE A 39 0.11 -0.08 5.39
N ALA A 40 0.16 -0.84 6.49
CA ALA A 40 -0.85 -0.86 7.55
C ALA A 40 -0.88 0.39 8.45
N MET A 41 -0.47 1.56 7.93
CA MET A 41 -0.41 2.83 8.67
C MET A 41 -1.73 3.19 9.34
N LYS A 42 -2.86 2.95 8.66
CA LYS A 42 -4.19 3.18 9.24
C LYS A 42 -4.43 2.34 10.49
N ALA A 43 -4.02 1.06 10.50
CA ALA A 43 -4.23 0.19 11.65
C ALA A 43 -3.44 0.69 12.87
N ASP A 44 -2.18 1.07 12.65
CA ASP A 44 -1.33 1.65 13.69
C ASP A 44 -1.89 2.96 14.27
N ILE A 45 -2.45 3.82 13.41
CA ILE A 45 -3.15 5.04 13.85
C ILE A 45 -4.38 4.68 14.71
N GLN A 46 -5.15 3.67 14.29
CA GLN A 46 -6.35 3.23 15.02
C GLN A 46 -6.02 2.54 16.36
N GLU A 47 -4.84 1.91 16.47
CA GLU A 47 -4.29 1.39 17.72
C GLU A 47 -3.84 2.51 18.68
N GLY A 48 -3.88 3.77 18.26
CA GLY A 48 -3.52 4.92 19.07
C GLY A 48 -2.02 5.14 19.18
N LYS A 49 -1.22 4.65 18.23
CA LYS A 49 0.21 4.93 18.18
C LYS A 49 0.43 6.42 17.97
N ASP A 50 1.31 7.00 18.78
CA ASP A 50 1.63 8.42 18.68
C ASP A 50 2.53 8.74 17.46
N THR A 51 2.66 10.03 17.14
CA THR A 51 3.47 10.50 16.02
C THR A 51 4.92 10.03 16.08
N HIS A 52 5.51 9.87 17.27
CA HIS A 52 6.89 9.42 17.42
C HIS A 52 7.02 7.93 17.09
N GLN A 53 6.10 7.10 17.56
CA GLN A 53 6.03 5.68 17.22
C GLN A 53 5.78 5.47 15.72
N LEU A 54 4.85 6.23 15.14
CA LEU A 54 4.58 6.19 13.70
C LEU A 54 5.81 6.65 12.89
N LEU A 55 6.48 7.72 13.32
CA LEU A 55 7.69 8.21 12.66
C LEU A 55 8.79 7.15 12.68
N GLN A 56 9.05 6.51 13.83
CA GLN A 56 10.09 5.47 13.92
C GLN A 56 9.83 4.30 12.97
N LYS A 57 8.56 3.92 12.79
CA LYS A 57 8.18 2.79 11.94
C LYS A 57 8.13 3.14 10.45
N TYR A 58 7.67 4.34 10.09
CA TYR A 58 7.37 4.67 8.68
C TYR A 58 8.40 5.56 7.99
N LYS A 59 9.19 6.35 8.74
CA LYS A 59 10.04 7.40 8.16
C LYS A 59 11.05 6.85 7.16
N ASP A 60 11.90 5.92 7.57
CA ASP A 60 13.02 5.45 6.75
C ASP A 60 12.59 4.39 5.72
N PRO A 61 11.70 3.42 6.04
CA PRO A 61 11.38 2.34 5.11
C PRO A 61 10.33 2.76 4.07
N TRP A 62 9.42 3.68 4.42
CA TRP A 62 8.24 4.00 3.62
C TRP A 62 8.10 5.46 3.22
N MET A 63 8.57 6.38 4.07
CA MET A 63 8.39 7.83 3.88
C MET A 63 9.72 8.57 3.71
N LYS A 64 10.78 7.92 3.24
CA LYS A 64 12.12 8.52 3.18
C LYS A 64 12.05 9.88 2.50
N GLY A 65 12.47 10.91 3.23
CA GLY A 65 12.40 12.29 2.76
C GLY A 65 13.15 12.45 1.43
N SER A 66 12.43 12.75 0.36
CA SER A 66 13.01 12.94 -0.97
C SER A 66 12.32 14.07 -1.70
N SER A 67 13.10 14.95 -2.32
CA SER A 67 12.58 16.00 -3.21
C SER A 67 11.94 15.44 -4.49
N THR A 68 12.11 14.15 -4.78
CA THR A 68 11.54 13.46 -5.94
C THR A 68 10.31 12.62 -5.59
N LEU A 69 9.84 12.65 -4.34
CA LEU A 69 8.67 11.87 -3.95
C LEU A 69 7.41 12.47 -4.55
N ASN A 70 6.82 11.79 -5.53
CA ASN A 70 5.60 12.23 -6.21
C ASN A 70 4.34 11.69 -5.52
N TYR A 71 4.37 10.42 -5.11
CA TYR A 71 3.20 9.70 -4.60
C TYR A 71 3.53 8.89 -3.35
N ALA A 72 2.60 8.85 -2.38
CA ALA A 72 2.58 7.85 -1.32
C ALA A 72 1.27 7.04 -1.38
N TYR A 73 1.39 5.71 -1.35
CA TYR A 73 0.27 4.77 -1.50
C TYR A 73 -0.09 4.18 -0.14
N ILE A 74 -1.34 4.38 0.29
CA ILE A 74 -1.84 3.95 1.59
C ILE A 74 -3.13 3.15 1.39
N PRO A 75 -3.07 1.82 1.33
CA PRO A 75 -4.24 0.97 1.26
C PRO A 75 -4.98 1.02 2.60
N LEU A 76 -6.30 1.14 2.53
CA LEU A 76 -7.19 1.32 3.66
C LEU A 76 -8.20 0.18 3.66
N ARG A 77 -8.38 -0.45 4.82
CA ARG A 77 -9.32 -1.54 5.01
C ARG A 77 -10.46 -1.16 5.94
N GLU A 78 -11.66 -1.59 5.63
CA GLU A 78 -12.84 -1.47 6.50
C GLU A 78 -13.08 -2.76 7.30
N PRO A 79 -13.84 -2.70 8.42
CA PRO A 79 -14.25 -3.91 9.15
C PRO A 79 -15.01 -4.92 8.28
N THR A 80 -15.70 -4.44 7.23
CA THR A 80 -16.38 -5.26 6.21
C THR A 80 -15.42 -5.99 5.26
N ARG A 81 -14.10 -5.88 5.48
CA ARG A 81 -13.02 -6.37 4.61
C ARG A 81 -12.97 -5.74 3.22
N HIS A 82 -13.67 -4.62 3.03
CA HIS A 82 -13.51 -3.83 1.80
C HIS A 82 -12.18 -3.08 1.84
N TRP A 83 -11.42 -3.18 0.75
CA TRP A 83 -10.18 -2.44 0.55
C TRP A 83 -10.37 -1.30 -0.45
N TYR A 84 -9.75 -0.17 -0.16
CA TYR A 84 -9.66 0.96 -1.08
C TYR A 84 -8.30 1.62 -0.89
N LEU A 85 -7.92 2.50 -1.79
CA LEU A 85 -6.58 3.08 -1.79
C LEU A 85 -6.65 4.60 -1.68
N MET A 86 -5.89 5.12 -0.74
CA MET A 86 -5.54 6.53 -0.67
C MET A 86 -4.18 6.71 -1.34
N VAL A 87 -4.07 7.67 -2.27
CA VAL A 87 -2.78 8.09 -2.82
C VAL A 87 -2.56 9.57 -2.53
N ILE A 88 -1.48 9.90 -1.85
CA ILE A 88 -1.07 11.29 -1.63
C ILE A 88 -0.26 11.72 -2.85
N GLY A 89 -0.84 12.57 -3.71
CA GLY A 89 -0.13 13.27 -4.78
C GLY A 89 0.50 14.54 -4.24
N PHE A 90 1.79 14.50 -3.93
CA PHE A 90 2.49 15.63 -3.31
C PHE A 90 2.62 16.83 -4.26
N ARG A 91 2.82 16.57 -5.55
CA ARG A 91 2.94 17.63 -6.57
C ARG A 91 1.60 18.27 -6.89
N GLU A 92 0.56 17.46 -7.00
CA GLU A 92 -0.80 17.89 -7.35
C GLU A 92 -1.55 18.46 -6.13
N ARG A 93 -1.04 18.19 -4.92
CA ARG A 93 -1.69 18.52 -3.64
C ARG A 93 -3.10 17.93 -3.53
N ILE A 94 -3.21 16.66 -3.94
CA ILE A 94 -4.47 15.89 -3.95
C ILE A 94 -4.29 14.61 -3.13
N LEU A 95 -5.28 14.30 -2.32
CA LEU A 95 -5.51 12.99 -1.73
C LEU A 95 -6.46 12.23 -2.66
N TYR A 96 -5.91 11.36 -3.49
CA TYR A 96 -6.70 10.55 -4.40
C TYR A 96 -7.41 9.43 -3.63
N HIS A 97 -8.70 9.31 -3.88
CA HIS A 97 -9.55 8.23 -3.43
C HIS A 97 -9.77 7.26 -4.59
N LEU A 98 -9.23 6.05 -4.48
CA LEU A 98 -9.42 4.98 -5.46
C LEU A 98 -10.23 3.86 -4.83
N ASP A 99 -11.42 3.64 -5.38
CA ASP A 99 -12.36 2.64 -4.89
C ASP A 99 -13.16 2.06 -6.06
N ALA A 100 -13.28 0.73 -6.10
CA ALA A 100 -13.94 -0.01 -7.16
C ALA A 100 -15.43 -0.30 -6.86
N SER A 101 -15.86 -0.09 -5.62
CA SER A 101 -17.21 -0.37 -5.15
C SER A 101 -17.63 0.69 -4.15
N MET A 102 -18.29 1.75 -4.62
CA MET A 102 -18.81 2.81 -3.76
C MET A 102 -20.27 3.14 -4.07
N THR A 103 -21.10 3.18 -3.02
CA THR A 103 -22.27 4.05 -2.99
C THR A 103 -21.84 5.48 -2.62
N GLU A 104 -22.73 6.45 -2.82
CA GLU A 104 -22.46 7.85 -2.44
C GLU A 104 -22.20 8.01 -0.94
N GLU A 105 -22.99 7.32 -0.10
CA GLU A 105 -22.83 7.31 1.35
C GLU A 105 -21.46 6.75 1.78
N GLU A 106 -21.05 5.62 1.18
CA GLU A 106 -19.75 5.02 1.45
C GLU A 106 -18.60 5.95 1.02
N SER A 107 -18.74 6.63 -0.12
CA SER A 107 -17.77 7.59 -0.62
C SER A 107 -17.54 8.73 0.38
N ILE A 108 -18.61 9.32 0.91
CA ILE A 108 -18.51 10.40 1.92
C ILE A 108 -17.75 9.91 3.16
N ARG A 109 -18.14 8.74 3.70
CA ARG A 109 -17.51 8.18 4.90
C ARG A 109 -16.03 7.83 4.66
N ARG A 110 -15.68 7.24 3.51
CA ARG A 110 -14.30 6.87 3.16
C ARG A 110 -13.43 8.10 2.93
N LYS A 111 -13.97 9.17 2.31
CA LYS A 111 -13.28 10.46 2.18
C LYS A 111 -12.98 11.11 3.53
N ALA A 112 -13.86 10.95 4.53
CA ALA A 112 -13.58 11.38 5.91
C ALA A 112 -12.41 10.60 6.53
N VAL A 113 -12.33 9.27 6.29
CA VAL A 113 -11.18 8.45 6.72
C VAL A 113 -9.89 8.87 6.01
N ILE A 114 -9.95 9.17 4.70
CA ILE A 114 -8.82 9.71 3.94
C ILE A 114 -8.32 11.02 4.52
N ARG A 115 -9.23 11.94 4.88
CA ARG A 115 -8.87 13.20 5.54
C ARG A 115 -8.15 12.95 6.87
N PHE A 116 -8.70 12.05 7.68
CA PHE A 116 -8.12 11.68 8.97
C PHE A 116 -6.70 11.09 8.81
N VAL A 117 -6.52 10.11 7.94
CA VAL A 117 -5.18 9.52 7.70
C VAL A 117 -4.21 10.55 7.12
N GLY A 118 -4.68 11.42 6.21
CA GLY A 118 -3.89 12.52 5.65
C GLY A 118 -3.43 13.53 6.71
N ASN A 119 -4.24 13.77 7.75
CA ASN A 119 -3.85 14.57 8.90
C ASN A 119 -2.70 13.93 9.67
N GLU A 120 -2.79 12.64 9.99
CA GLU A 120 -1.73 11.92 10.71
C GLU A 120 -0.43 11.89 9.93
N VAL A 121 -0.50 11.65 8.61
CA VAL A 121 0.66 11.75 7.73
C VAL A 121 1.25 13.15 7.73
N SER A 122 0.42 14.19 7.75
CA SER A 122 0.88 15.58 7.86
C SER A 122 1.66 15.82 9.16
N CYS A 123 1.22 15.24 10.28
CA CYS A 123 1.92 15.32 11.56
C CYS A 123 3.29 14.62 11.52
N ILE A 124 3.36 13.44 10.90
CA ILE A 124 4.63 12.71 10.69
C ILE A 124 5.60 13.55 9.85
N ILE A 125 5.12 14.12 8.73
CA ILE A 125 5.94 14.95 7.83
C ILE A 125 6.41 16.22 8.53
N ALA A 126 5.58 16.86 9.36
CA ALA A 126 5.93 18.07 10.08
C ALA A 126 6.99 17.87 11.18
N ALA A 127 7.31 16.62 11.53
CA ALA A 127 8.35 16.32 12.51
C ALA A 127 9.74 16.81 12.03
N PRO A 128 10.64 17.23 12.93
CA PRO A 128 11.92 17.89 12.60
C PRO A 128 13.00 16.92 12.07
N HIS A 129 12.60 15.93 11.28
CA HIS A 129 13.45 14.85 10.79
C HIS A 129 13.48 14.76 9.27
N PHE A 130 12.63 15.54 8.59
CA PHE A 130 12.58 15.60 7.14
C PHE A 130 13.34 16.83 6.60
N PRO A 131 14.01 16.71 5.44
CA PRO A 131 14.69 17.83 4.80
C PRO A 131 13.72 18.97 4.45
N LEU A 132 14.16 20.22 4.57
CA LEU A 132 13.36 21.41 4.22
C LEU A 132 12.77 21.36 2.80
N GLU A 133 13.52 20.84 1.82
CA GLU A 133 13.03 20.69 0.45
C GLU A 133 11.86 19.72 0.33
N PHE A 134 11.86 18.64 1.13
CA PHE A 134 10.72 17.73 1.21
C PHE A 134 9.52 18.43 1.84
N LEU A 135 9.72 19.19 2.92
CA LEU A 135 8.67 19.93 3.61
C LEU A 135 7.99 20.99 2.73
N LYS A 136 8.70 21.60 1.78
CA LYS A 136 8.10 22.56 0.84
C LYS A 136 7.03 21.90 -0.04
N THR A 137 7.28 20.67 -0.49
CA THR A 137 6.38 19.92 -1.38
C THR A 137 5.32 19.17 -0.58
N ALA A 138 5.75 18.44 0.44
CA ALA A 138 4.93 17.53 1.21
C ALA A 138 4.28 18.17 2.45
N GLY A 139 4.72 19.37 2.84
CA GLY A 139 4.12 20.11 3.95
C GLY A 139 2.67 20.50 3.64
N GLY A 140 1.83 20.40 4.66
CA GLY A 140 0.42 20.78 4.56
C GLY A 140 -0.47 19.75 3.86
N VAL A 141 -0.14 18.45 3.93
CA VAL A 141 -1.02 17.35 3.46
C VAL A 141 -2.45 17.51 4.00
N ILE A 142 -2.60 18.02 5.23
CA ILE A 142 -3.90 18.35 5.84
C ILE A 142 -4.77 19.27 4.97
N CYS A 143 -4.17 20.16 4.17
CA CYS A 143 -4.84 21.12 3.30
C CYS A 143 -5.11 20.60 1.88
N PHE A 144 -4.66 19.39 1.54
CA PHE A 144 -4.82 18.86 0.19
C PHE A 144 -6.31 18.64 -0.13
N GLY A 145 -6.66 18.79 -1.41
CA GLY A 145 -7.99 18.47 -1.91
C GLY A 145 -8.21 16.95 -1.90
N ILE A 146 -9.46 16.49 -1.78
CA ILE A 146 -9.78 15.06 -1.97
C ILE A 146 -10.48 14.93 -3.32
N SER A 147 -9.98 14.04 -4.17
CA SER A 147 -10.58 13.77 -5.48
C SER A 147 -10.63 12.28 -5.73
N ASP A 148 -11.66 11.84 -6.43
CA ASP A 148 -11.67 10.49 -7.01
C ASP A 148 -10.71 10.48 -8.21
N ALA A 149 -10.08 9.33 -8.47
CA ALA A 149 -9.28 9.16 -9.68
C ALA A 149 -10.18 8.99 -10.92
N SER A 150 -9.74 9.49 -12.07
CA SER A 150 -10.50 9.37 -13.33
C SER A 150 -10.39 7.97 -13.90
N GLY A 151 -11.50 7.39 -14.37
CA GLY A 151 -11.50 6.06 -14.98
C GLY A 151 -11.56 4.90 -13.99
N LEU A 152 -11.97 5.13 -12.75
CA LEU A 152 -12.22 4.06 -11.78
C LEU A 152 -13.28 3.07 -12.30
N PRO A 153 -13.11 1.77 -12.03
CA PRO A 153 -14.12 0.79 -12.37
C PRO A 153 -15.39 1.05 -11.54
N SER A 154 -16.56 0.91 -12.17
CA SER A 154 -17.85 1.03 -11.50
C SER A 154 -18.44 -0.34 -11.19
N PHE A 155 -19.25 -0.41 -10.14
CA PHE A 155 -20.08 -1.57 -9.77
C PHE A 155 -19.32 -2.90 -9.58
N GLN A 156 -18.05 -2.84 -9.14
CA GLN A 156 -17.30 -4.06 -8.87
C GLN A 156 -17.76 -4.71 -7.56
N THR A 157 -17.61 -6.02 -7.45
CA THR A 157 -17.90 -6.72 -6.20
C THR A 157 -16.84 -6.39 -5.15
N ARG A 158 -17.22 -6.26 -3.88
CA ARG A 158 -16.29 -6.05 -2.76
C ARG A 158 -15.20 -7.11 -2.66
N ALA A 159 -15.48 -8.34 -3.08
CA ALA A 159 -14.53 -9.46 -3.10
C ALA A 159 -13.34 -9.28 -4.06
N ALA A 160 -13.39 -8.28 -4.95
CA ALA A 160 -12.28 -7.94 -5.85
C ALA A 160 -11.48 -6.71 -5.37
N SER A 161 -11.91 -6.06 -4.29
CA SER A 161 -11.40 -4.75 -3.87
C SER A 161 -9.90 -4.76 -3.53
N GLU A 162 -9.44 -5.80 -2.84
CA GLU A 162 -8.03 -6.09 -2.57
C GLU A 162 -7.16 -6.21 -3.83
N ILE A 163 -7.66 -6.87 -4.87
CA ILE A 163 -6.90 -7.04 -6.13
C ILE A 163 -6.85 -5.73 -6.91
N TRP A 164 -7.92 -4.94 -6.88
CA TRP A 164 -7.92 -3.58 -7.44
C TRP A 164 -6.88 -2.69 -6.76
N VAL A 165 -6.79 -2.74 -5.42
CA VAL A 165 -5.75 -2.02 -4.67
C VAL A 165 -4.35 -2.46 -5.09
N LEU A 166 -4.08 -3.77 -5.20
CA LEU A 166 -2.79 -4.27 -5.68
C LEU A 166 -2.48 -3.79 -7.10
N ASN A 167 -3.48 -3.77 -7.99
CA ASN A 167 -3.32 -3.29 -9.35
C ASN A 167 -2.93 -1.81 -9.38
N TRP A 168 -3.65 -0.94 -8.66
CA TRP A 168 -3.36 0.49 -8.64
C TRP A 168 -2.02 0.81 -8.00
N MET A 169 -1.61 0.08 -6.97
CA MET A 169 -0.28 0.21 -6.40
C MET A 169 0.81 -0.18 -7.41
N ALA A 170 0.59 -1.24 -8.19
CA ALA A 170 1.52 -1.68 -9.23
C ALA A 170 1.63 -0.70 -10.41
N MET A 171 0.59 0.10 -10.69
CA MET A 171 0.61 1.10 -11.76
C MET A 171 1.58 2.27 -11.50
N GLY A 172 1.98 2.49 -10.24
CA GLY A 172 2.74 3.67 -9.86
C GLY A 172 2.05 4.94 -10.36
N GLY A 173 2.81 5.94 -10.82
CA GLY A 173 2.25 7.23 -11.29
C GLY A 173 1.26 7.14 -12.46
N ALA A 174 1.13 6.00 -13.14
CA ALA A 174 0.18 5.82 -14.24
C ALA A 174 -1.29 5.77 -13.80
N PHE A 175 -1.59 5.66 -12.50
CA PHE A 175 -2.97 5.59 -11.98
C PHE A 175 -3.81 6.84 -12.30
N GLN A 176 -3.22 7.97 -12.71
CA GLN A 176 -3.99 9.18 -13.03
C GLN A 176 -4.59 9.17 -14.44
N HIS A 177 -4.01 8.41 -15.37
CA HIS A 177 -4.33 8.50 -16.79
C HIS A 177 -4.64 7.15 -17.44
N ASN A 178 -4.20 6.05 -16.85
CA ASN A 178 -4.30 4.71 -17.44
C ASN A 178 -5.16 3.76 -16.62
N LEU A 179 -6.10 4.29 -15.82
CA LEU A 179 -7.06 3.42 -15.12
C LEU A 179 -7.97 2.75 -16.14
N HIS A 180 -7.86 1.44 -16.21
CA HIS A 180 -8.75 0.61 -17.00
C HIS A 180 -9.89 0.11 -16.11
N PRO A 181 -11.15 0.16 -16.59
CA PRO A 181 -12.30 -0.33 -15.84
C PRO A 181 -12.33 -1.87 -15.75
N GLN A 182 -11.40 -2.53 -16.43
CA GLN A 182 -11.21 -3.98 -16.41
C GLN A 182 -9.77 -4.28 -16.01
N MET A 183 -9.61 -5.35 -15.25
CA MET A 183 -8.33 -5.82 -14.74
C MET A 183 -8.24 -7.33 -14.94
N ASN A 184 -7.07 -7.81 -15.35
CA ASN A 184 -6.79 -9.24 -15.34
C ASN A 184 -6.31 -9.66 -13.94
N ASP A 185 -7.25 -10.17 -13.12
CA ASP A 185 -7.01 -10.61 -11.75
C ASP A 185 -5.82 -11.58 -11.63
N SER A 186 -5.71 -12.56 -12.53
CA SER A 186 -4.62 -13.54 -12.50
C SER A 186 -3.26 -12.91 -12.79
N MET A 187 -3.21 -11.93 -13.70
CA MET A 187 -1.98 -11.20 -14.01
C MET A 187 -1.55 -10.31 -12.84
N VAL A 188 -2.50 -9.60 -12.20
CA VAL A 188 -2.19 -8.77 -11.03
C VAL A 188 -1.62 -9.62 -9.91
N ARG A 189 -2.28 -10.73 -9.59
CA ARG A 189 -1.81 -11.69 -8.59
C ARG A 189 -0.41 -12.20 -8.88
N MET A 190 -0.14 -12.61 -10.12
CA MET A 190 1.19 -13.08 -10.52
C MET A 190 2.24 -11.98 -10.40
N HIS A 191 1.96 -10.77 -10.87
CA HIS A 191 2.87 -9.63 -10.72
C HIS A 191 3.13 -9.29 -9.26
N THR A 192 2.12 -9.35 -8.39
CA THR A 192 2.30 -9.15 -6.94
C THR A 192 3.23 -10.22 -6.35
N VAL A 193 3.02 -11.51 -6.67
CA VAL A 193 3.90 -12.59 -6.21
C VAL A 193 5.35 -12.35 -6.65
N LEU A 194 5.56 -12.09 -7.95
CA LEU A 194 6.89 -11.84 -8.50
C LEU A 194 7.52 -10.60 -7.87
N GLY A 195 6.77 -9.51 -7.73
CA GLY A 195 7.24 -8.27 -7.12
C GLY A 195 7.67 -8.46 -5.67
N LEU A 196 6.94 -9.25 -4.88
CA LEU A 196 7.29 -9.55 -3.50
C LEU A 196 8.54 -10.44 -3.39
N LEU A 197 8.60 -11.53 -4.16
CA LEU A 197 9.71 -12.47 -4.10
C LEU A 197 11.02 -11.88 -4.63
N MET A 198 10.93 -11.13 -5.72
CA MET A 198 12.07 -10.54 -6.43
C MET A 198 12.43 -9.13 -5.97
N SER A 199 11.71 -8.59 -4.97
CA SER A 199 11.97 -7.24 -4.47
C SER A 199 13.43 -7.11 -4.00
N PRO A 200 14.14 -6.02 -4.35
CA PRO A 200 15.48 -5.76 -3.81
C PRO A 200 15.47 -5.55 -2.30
N PHE A 201 14.30 -5.30 -1.71
CA PHE A 201 14.09 -5.17 -0.27
C PHE A 201 13.75 -6.49 0.42
N ASN A 202 13.62 -7.60 -0.32
CA ASN A 202 13.42 -8.91 0.28
C ASN A 202 14.73 -9.39 0.93
N GLU A 203 14.77 -9.42 2.26
CA GLU A 203 15.90 -9.90 3.05
C GLU A 203 16.09 -11.43 2.93
N SER A 204 15.06 -12.16 2.53
CA SER A 204 15.08 -13.63 2.40
C SER A 204 15.66 -14.13 1.06
N THR A 205 16.55 -13.39 0.40
CA THR A 205 17.09 -13.76 -0.94
C THR A 205 18.03 -14.96 -0.96
N GLU A 206 18.46 -15.48 0.20
CA GLU A 206 19.44 -16.57 0.28
C GLU A 206 18.96 -17.89 -0.36
N TRP A 207 17.66 -18.20 -0.35
CA TRP A 207 17.13 -19.41 -1.00
C TRP A 207 17.15 -19.31 -2.53
N MET A 208 17.12 -18.10 -3.10
CA MET A 208 17.25 -17.91 -4.56
C MET A 208 18.68 -18.20 -5.02
N LYS A 209 19.69 -17.74 -4.27
CA LYS A 209 21.12 -17.97 -4.58
C LYS A 209 21.52 -19.44 -4.53
N LYS A 210 20.92 -20.24 -3.62
CA LYS A 210 21.20 -21.68 -3.51
C LYS A 210 20.75 -22.50 -4.73
N ASN A 211 19.77 -22.01 -5.49
CA ASN A 211 19.24 -22.72 -6.65
C ASN A 211 19.97 -22.38 -7.97
N GLU A 212 20.75 -21.29 -8.02
CA GLU A 212 21.58 -20.92 -9.18
C GLU A 212 22.90 -21.69 -9.26
N SER A 213 23.32 -22.33 -8.16
CA SER A 213 24.58 -23.09 -8.10
C SER A 213 24.49 -24.54 -8.63
N THR A 214 23.40 -24.87 -9.33
CA THR A 214 23.10 -26.26 -9.78
C THR A 214 22.81 -26.37 -11.28
N VAL A 215 23.36 -25.46 -12.09
CA VAL A 215 23.35 -25.59 -13.56
C VAL A 215 24.78 -25.62 -14.08
#